data_AF-A0A0N5B6Q8-F1
#
_entry.id   AF-A0A0N5B6Q8-F1
#
_cell.length_a   1.000
_cell.length_b   1.000
_cell.length_c   1.000
_cell.angle_alpha   90.00
_cell.angle_beta   90.00
_cell.angle_gamma   90.00
#
_symmetry.space_group_name_H-M   'P 1'
#
loop_
_entity.id
_entity.type
_entity.pdbx_description
1 polymer ?
#
loop_
_entity_poly.entity_id
_entity_poly.type
_entity_poly.pdbx_seq_one_letter_code
_entity_poly.pdbx_strand_id
1 'polypeptide(L)'
;MFSRINFIGAFILIFKLVLATDTGNQKNEIFYNCNNYQENDSFDLRVPEGCNMTENISWHLELKNIVRFHRNNRTCSREIKIVFVSKDHVMVPTQDSEGNNDYLLLDYLDGNFKHQTPCVSGDVKVHRFNYDIYIDVMRDNYWSDKITIHEAFEKSFLEFVVGDDYKHLSDKALLAAIQAFLLAKSLNGKHNLKEYYSVKQESMGFFGKIKSFFNSKESKKYVSYQNLEDYFKEMTNFEITNDEKIIRQGSEIIRNKIQEMAKLNYKESCKRKNEKQRIFSENGTPNQIIRKYLDRKDIIAEEIEYKEVYLIHVCKQEKPKEIHSDFKLDEICYEKMPVVLNDGSLMFADRKNYLSHYSSKRSCSSLFSMKNLKSPYHKVEMDLYDSTTNALMERISFLFTRLSTGWFGHALQKYKFYFCIGAVFIIIFGTITLLAVCYVYLKPLGTDRILEEVGYLFRIFLSILLFFLWVLLKVLTLFLPCLNEKAHTFAKTISDLRKRKEKYNPNTMELGYFV
;
A
#
# COMPACT_ATOMS: atom_id res chain seq x y z
N MET A 1 35.12 -41.65 -46.56
CA MET A 1 36.53 -41.23 -46.36
C MET A 1 36.50 -39.72 -46.18
N PHE A 2 37.05 -39.21 -45.07
CA PHE A 2 36.95 -37.82 -44.54
C PHE A 2 35.55 -37.37 -44.07
N SER A 3 35.38 -36.70 -42.93
CA SER A 3 36.21 -36.52 -41.75
C SER A 3 35.33 -35.99 -40.63
N ARG A 4 35.56 -36.49 -39.42
CA ARG A 4 35.13 -35.91 -38.16
C ARG A 4 35.56 -34.43 -38.12
N ILE A 5 34.61 -33.50 -38.01
CA ILE A 5 34.90 -32.13 -37.59
C ILE A 5 33.90 -31.73 -36.48
N ASN A 6 34.45 -31.73 -35.27
CA ASN A 6 34.11 -30.91 -34.10
C ASN A 6 32.72 -31.00 -33.46
N PHE A 7 32.50 -32.11 -32.75
CA PHE A 7 31.55 -32.21 -31.62
C PHE A 7 31.95 -31.32 -30.41
N ILE A 8 33.15 -30.73 -30.43
CA ILE A 8 33.66 -29.82 -29.38
C ILE A 8 33.09 -28.39 -29.54
N GLY A 9 32.61 -28.01 -30.73
CA GLY A 9 31.99 -26.70 -30.97
C GLY A 9 30.58 -26.55 -30.37
N ALA A 10 29.83 -27.66 -30.27
CA ALA A 10 28.48 -27.67 -29.69
C ALA A 10 28.51 -27.61 -28.15
N PHE A 11 29.56 -28.13 -27.51
CA PHE A 11 29.70 -28.08 -26.05
C PHE A 11 30.09 -26.70 -25.53
N ILE A 12 30.79 -25.88 -26.32
CA ILE A 12 31.14 -24.49 -25.96
C ILE A 12 29.91 -23.55 -26.04
N LEU A 13 28.91 -23.89 -26.87
CA LEU A 13 27.65 -23.14 -26.96
C LEU A 13 26.69 -23.43 -25.80
N ILE A 14 26.71 -24.66 -25.25
CA ILE A 14 25.87 -25.04 -24.11
C ILE A 14 26.49 -24.58 -22.78
N PHE A 15 27.82 -24.48 -22.67
CA PHE A 15 28.46 -24.00 -21.44
C PHE A 15 28.32 -22.48 -21.24
N LYS A 16 28.11 -21.69 -22.30
CA LYS A 16 27.76 -20.26 -22.18
C LYS A 16 26.34 -20.00 -21.65
N LEU A 17 25.50 -21.04 -21.51
CA LEU A 17 24.13 -20.95 -20.99
C LEU A 17 24.02 -21.25 -19.49
N VAL A 18 25.11 -21.63 -18.81
CA VAL A 18 25.12 -21.87 -17.34
C VAL A 18 25.90 -20.80 -16.57
N LEU A 19 26.54 -19.85 -17.27
CA LEU A 19 27.04 -18.62 -16.65
C LEU A 19 26.05 -17.48 -16.94
N ALA A 20 24.80 -17.66 -16.48
CA ALA A 20 24.03 -16.51 -16.03
C ALA A 20 24.86 -15.95 -14.87
N THR A 21 25.60 -14.90 -15.18
CA THR A 21 26.31 -14.07 -14.22
C THR A 21 25.36 -13.81 -13.06
N ASP A 22 25.71 -14.37 -11.91
CA ASP A 22 25.26 -13.92 -10.61
C ASP A 22 25.58 -12.42 -10.54
N THR A 23 24.63 -11.59 -10.99
CA THR A 23 24.69 -10.15 -10.85
C THR A 23 24.54 -9.90 -9.37
N GLY A 24 25.69 -9.79 -8.72
CA GLY A 24 25.82 -9.79 -7.29
C GLY A 24 24.89 -8.81 -6.58
N ASN A 25 24.44 -9.25 -5.41
CA ASN A 25 24.30 -8.44 -4.20
C ASN A 25 23.37 -7.21 -4.24
N GLN A 26 22.14 -7.36 -4.73
CA GLN A 26 21.04 -6.43 -4.37
C GLN A 26 19.76 -7.12 -3.87
N LYS A 27 19.86 -8.35 -3.33
CA LYS A 27 18.70 -9.11 -2.82
C LYS A 27 17.93 -8.44 -1.66
N ASN A 28 18.44 -7.35 -1.09
CA ASN A 28 17.81 -6.63 0.03
C ASN A 28 17.18 -5.29 -0.37
N GLU A 29 17.16 -4.92 -1.65
CA GLU A 29 16.50 -3.68 -2.05
C GLU A 29 14.98 -3.79 -1.96
N ILE A 30 14.37 -2.78 -1.32
CA ILE A 30 12.92 -2.66 -1.20
C ILE A 30 12.39 -1.86 -2.39
N PHE A 31 11.37 -2.41 -3.04
CA PHE A 31 10.64 -1.78 -4.14
C PHE A 31 9.22 -1.44 -3.71
N TYR A 32 8.63 -0.43 -4.35
CA TYR A 32 7.30 0.07 -4.01
C TYR A 32 6.33 -0.17 -5.16
N ASN A 33 5.38 -1.08 -4.96
CA ASN A 33 4.31 -1.36 -5.90
C ASN A 33 3.07 -0.53 -5.57
N CYS A 34 2.87 0.54 -6.35
CA CYS A 34 1.71 1.43 -6.20
C CYS A 34 0.62 1.17 -7.25
N ASN A 35 0.77 0.14 -8.10
CA ASN A 35 -0.15 -0.08 -9.23
C ASN A 35 -1.52 -0.60 -8.78
N ASN A 36 -1.63 -1.14 -7.56
CA ASN A 36 -2.88 -1.67 -7.01
C ASN A 36 -3.44 -0.80 -5.88
N TYR A 37 -3.72 0.48 -6.18
CA TYR A 37 -4.22 1.45 -5.20
C TYR A 37 -5.59 1.09 -4.60
N GLN A 38 -6.35 0.15 -5.19
CA GLN A 38 -7.62 -0.33 -4.62
C GLN A 38 -7.41 -1.36 -3.50
N GLU A 39 -6.31 -2.13 -3.53
CA GLU A 39 -5.98 -3.09 -2.48
C GLU A 39 -5.10 -2.46 -1.38
N ASN A 40 -4.35 -1.43 -1.74
CA ASN A 40 -3.50 -0.74 -0.79
C ASN A 40 -4.27 0.33 -0.01
N ASP A 41 -3.88 0.52 1.25
CA ASP A 41 -4.51 1.52 2.10
C ASP A 41 -4.32 2.94 1.54
N SER A 42 -5.32 3.78 1.76
CA SER A 42 -5.29 5.18 1.35
C SER A 42 -5.98 6.04 2.40
N PHE A 43 -5.60 7.31 2.47
CA PHE A 43 -6.18 8.26 3.41
C PHE A 43 -6.09 9.68 2.87
N ASP A 44 -6.99 10.54 3.33
CA ASP A 44 -6.90 11.97 3.02
C ASP A 44 -5.91 12.63 3.98
N LEU A 45 -5.13 13.55 3.43
CA LEU A 45 -4.33 14.49 4.21
C LEU A 45 -4.73 15.90 3.82
N ARG A 46 -5.34 16.61 4.77
CA ARG A 46 -5.53 18.05 4.68
C ARG A 46 -4.27 18.74 5.15
N VAL A 47 -3.83 19.76 4.43
CA VAL A 47 -2.69 20.58 4.84
C VAL A 47 -2.98 21.14 6.23
N PRO A 48 -2.11 20.85 7.22
CA PRO A 48 -2.34 21.31 8.58
C PRO A 48 -2.33 22.83 8.64
N GLU A 49 -3.25 23.41 9.41
CA GLU A 49 -3.22 24.83 9.70
C GLU A 49 -2.05 25.18 10.63
N GLY A 50 -1.52 26.39 10.51
CA GLY A 50 -0.48 26.86 11.41
C GLY A 50 -1.03 26.99 12.82
N CYS A 51 -0.21 26.73 13.82
CA CYS A 51 -0.61 26.83 15.23
C CYS A 51 0.16 27.96 15.92
N ASN A 52 -0.49 28.59 16.90
CA ASN A 52 0.11 29.67 17.68
C ASN A 52 0.72 29.13 18.99
N MET A 53 2.05 29.21 19.11
CA MET A 53 2.77 28.75 20.31
C MET A 53 2.53 29.60 21.56
N THR A 54 2.00 30.83 21.43
CA THR A 54 1.70 31.71 22.58
C THR A 54 0.25 31.62 23.05
N GLU A 55 -0.56 30.78 22.40
CA GLU A 55 -1.97 30.64 22.71
C GLU A 55 -2.18 30.03 24.10
N ASN A 56 -3.08 30.63 24.86
CA ASN A 56 -3.44 30.13 26.19
C ASN A 56 -4.59 29.13 26.08
N ILE A 57 -4.23 27.88 25.78
CA ILE A 57 -5.17 26.78 25.58
C ILE A 57 -5.39 26.06 26.91
N SER A 58 -6.65 25.83 27.27
CA SER A 58 -7.00 24.97 28.40
C SER A 58 -7.06 23.52 27.97
N TRP A 59 -6.27 22.67 28.63
CA TRP A 59 -6.15 21.25 28.35
C TRP A 59 -6.77 20.37 29.44
N HIS A 60 -7.16 19.16 29.10
CA HIS A 60 -7.46 18.09 30.07
C HIS A 60 -7.04 16.74 29.51
N LEU A 61 -7.04 15.71 30.35
CA LEU A 61 -6.68 14.36 29.96
C LEU A 61 -7.94 13.51 29.81
N GLU A 62 -7.99 12.76 28.71
CA GLU A 62 -9.01 11.76 28.49
C GLU A 62 -8.37 10.43 28.11
N LEU A 63 -9.03 9.32 28.44
CA LEU A 63 -8.68 8.03 27.90
C LEU A 63 -9.66 7.66 26.79
N LYS A 64 -9.17 7.60 25.55
CA LYS A 64 -10.04 7.43 24.39
C LYS A 64 -9.57 6.33 23.44
N ASN A 65 -10.55 5.76 22.75
CA ASN A 65 -10.33 4.90 21.59
C ASN A 65 -9.94 5.76 20.40
N ILE A 66 -8.69 5.63 19.96
CA ILE A 66 -8.23 6.16 18.68
C ILE A 66 -8.61 5.16 17.62
N VAL A 67 -9.58 5.52 16.80
CA VAL A 67 -10.06 4.69 15.69
C VAL A 67 -9.39 5.16 14.41
N ARG A 68 -8.63 4.29 13.75
CA ARG A 68 -8.08 4.56 12.42
C ARG A 68 -8.86 3.75 11.39
N PHE A 69 -9.40 4.43 10.39
CA PHE A 69 -10.10 3.80 9.29
C PHE A 69 -9.13 3.38 8.18
N HIS A 70 -9.26 2.14 7.72
CA HIS A 70 -8.49 1.58 6.62
C HIS A 70 -9.39 1.48 5.39
N ARG A 71 -9.14 2.30 4.38
CA ARG A 71 -10.06 2.45 3.23
C ARG A 71 -10.09 1.21 2.35
N ASN A 72 -8.96 0.52 2.22
CA ASN A 72 -8.79 -0.61 1.31
C ASN A 72 -9.70 -1.79 1.64
N ASN A 73 -9.82 -2.14 2.92
CA ASN A 73 -10.63 -3.25 3.39
C ASN A 73 -11.89 -2.77 4.14
N ARG A 74 -12.10 -1.44 4.24
CA ARG A 74 -13.20 -0.81 5.00
C ARG A 74 -13.28 -1.28 6.45
N THR A 75 -12.12 -1.58 7.06
CA THR A 75 -12.03 -1.98 8.47
C THR A 75 -11.47 -0.85 9.30
N CYS A 76 -11.47 -1.04 10.63
CA CYS A 76 -10.86 -0.10 11.54
C CYS A 76 -9.96 -0.80 12.55
N SER A 77 -8.84 -0.15 12.83
CA SER A 77 -8.03 -0.44 14.00
C SER A 77 -8.43 0.49 15.14
N ARG A 78 -8.37 -0.02 16.36
CA ARG A 78 -8.68 0.73 17.58
C ARG A 78 -7.52 0.60 18.55
N GLU A 79 -7.11 1.72 19.12
CA GLU A 79 -6.07 1.77 20.15
C GLU A 79 -6.51 2.70 21.27
N ILE A 80 -6.48 2.21 22.50
CA ILE A 80 -6.81 3.01 23.68
C ILE A 80 -5.57 3.78 24.12
N LYS A 81 -5.65 5.11 24.13
CA LYS A 81 -4.55 6.00 24.57
C LYS A 81 -5.05 7.10 25.50
N ILE A 82 -4.15 7.56 26.36
CA ILE A 82 -4.34 8.80 27.11
C ILE A 82 -4.01 9.97 26.19
N VAL A 83 -4.96 10.85 25.96
CA VAL A 83 -4.82 12.00 25.04
C VAL A 83 -4.99 13.30 25.80
N PHE A 84 -4.31 14.35 25.36
CA PHE A 84 -4.62 15.71 25.79
C PHE A 84 -5.67 16.29 24.87
N VAL A 85 -6.75 16.79 25.44
CA VAL A 85 -7.88 17.36 24.70
C VAL A 85 -7.96 18.84 25.05
N SER A 86 -8.22 19.64 24.03
CA SER A 86 -8.60 21.03 24.15
C SER A 86 -9.75 21.34 23.19
N LYS A 87 -10.24 22.58 23.26
CA LYS A 87 -11.31 23.06 22.40
C LYS A 87 -10.97 22.95 20.90
N ASP A 88 -9.71 23.22 20.54
CA ASP A 88 -9.29 23.38 19.15
C ASP A 88 -8.33 22.30 18.67
N HIS A 89 -7.71 21.56 19.59
CA HIS A 89 -6.75 20.51 19.26
C HIS A 89 -6.85 19.27 20.16
N VAL A 90 -6.33 18.16 19.64
CA VAL A 90 -6.05 16.94 20.42
C VAL A 90 -4.58 16.59 20.24
N MET A 91 -3.87 16.27 21.32
CA MET A 91 -2.52 15.70 21.26
C MET A 91 -2.57 14.22 21.58
N VAL A 92 -2.16 13.42 20.60
CA VAL A 92 -2.10 11.96 20.70
C VAL A 92 -0.66 11.52 20.92
N PRO A 93 -0.35 10.75 21.97
CA PRO A 93 1.01 10.26 22.18
C PRO A 93 1.42 9.27 21.09
N THR A 94 2.61 9.47 20.57
CA THR A 94 3.28 8.66 19.55
C THR A 94 4.69 8.31 20.03
N GLN A 95 5.26 7.27 19.45
CA GLN A 95 6.69 6.96 19.63
C GLN A 95 7.41 7.34 18.34
N ASP A 96 8.51 8.07 18.45
CA ASP A 96 9.39 8.30 17.31
C ASP A 96 10.21 7.02 16.97
N SER A 97 11.03 7.09 15.93
CA SER A 97 11.87 5.97 15.49
C SER A 97 12.93 5.56 16.52
N GLU A 98 13.24 6.42 17.49
CA GLU A 98 14.20 6.20 18.57
C GLU A 98 13.51 5.67 19.85
N GLY A 99 12.18 5.57 19.82
CA GLY A 99 11.36 5.13 20.95
C GLY A 99 11.09 6.23 21.97
N ASN A 100 11.43 7.49 21.67
CA ASN A 100 11.08 8.62 22.54
C ASN A 100 9.58 8.92 22.43
N ASN A 101 9.01 9.34 23.55
CA ASN A 101 7.62 9.78 23.58
C ASN A 101 7.50 11.15 22.90
N ASP A 102 6.62 11.21 21.90
CA ASP A 102 6.26 12.41 21.16
C ASP A 102 4.73 12.58 21.15
N TYR A 103 4.25 13.70 20.64
CA TYR A 103 2.83 13.97 20.48
C TYR A 103 2.50 14.38 19.04
N LEU A 104 1.52 13.69 18.47
CA LEU A 104 0.86 14.11 17.25
C LEU A 104 -0.23 15.12 17.58
N LEU A 105 -0.01 16.37 17.21
CA LEU A 105 -1.00 17.44 17.31
C LEU A 105 -2.00 17.35 16.15
N LEU A 106 -3.26 17.13 16.49
CA LEU A 106 -4.38 16.95 15.56
C LEU A 106 -5.38 18.09 15.67
N ASP A 107 -5.84 18.58 14.52
CA ASP A 107 -6.89 19.59 14.41
C ASP A 107 -8.22 18.94 14.03
N TYR A 108 -9.32 19.45 14.59
CA TYR A 108 -10.66 19.00 14.26
C TYR A 108 -11.00 19.29 12.80
N LEU A 109 -11.48 18.27 12.07
CA LEU A 109 -11.90 18.38 10.66
C LEU A 109 -13.42 18.30 10.47
N ASP A 110 -14.20 18.55 11.54
CA ASP A 110 -15.65 18.31 11.61
C ASP A 110 -16.52 19.31 10.81
N GLY A 111 -16.03 19.81 9.67
CA GLY A 111 -16.85 20.53 8.69
C GLY A 111 -17.94 19.63 8.07
N ASN A 112 -18.55 20.07 6.95
CA ASN A 112 -19.71 19.47 6.25
C ASN A 112 -19.55 18.00 5.75
N PHE A 113 -18.70 17.17 6.34
CA PHE A 113 -18.57 15.75 6.00
C PHE A 113 -19.71 14.94 6.65
N LYS A 114 -20.76 14.68 5.88
CA LYS A 114 -21.92 13.86 6.28
C LYS A 114 -21.67 12.35 6.29
N HIS A 115 -20.49 11.88 5.89
CA HIS A 115 -20.22 10.46 5.78
C HIS A 115 -19.53 9.94 7.04
N GLN A 116 -20.33 9.38 7.96
CA GLN A 116 -19.82 8.53 9.03
C GLN A 116 -19.22 7.26 8.42
N THR A 117 -18.04 6.86 8.92
CA THR A 117 -17.40 5.61 8.49
C THR A 117 -18.15 4.41 9.10
N PRO A 118 -18.19 3.26 8.42
CA PRO A 118 -18.97 2.09 8.88
C PRO A 118 -18.59 1.57 10.28
N CYS A 119 -17.39 1.88 10.76
CA CYS A 119 -16.87 1.38 12.03
C CYS A 119 -17.20 2.25 13.24
N VAL A 120 -17.72 3.45 13.01
CA VAL A 120 -18.06 4.42 14.05
C VAL A 120 -19.56 4.34 14.25
N SER A 121 -20.00 4.00 15.46
CA SER A 121 -21.43 3.90 15.77
C SER A 121 -22.09 5.27 15.59
N GLY A 122 -23.25 5.32 14.94
CA GLY A 122 -23.96 6.57 14.67
C GLY A 122 -24.40 7.31 15.94
N ASP A 123 -24.50 6.61 17.06
CA ASP A 123 -24.95 7.15 18.35
C ASP A 123 -23.87 7.93 19.11
N VAL A 124 -22.60 7.86 18.68
CA VAL A 124 -21.47 8.53 19.35
C VAL A 124 -21.00 9.72 18.53
N LYS A 125 -20.85 10.89 19.17
CA LYS A 125 -20.34 12.10 18.55
C LYS A 125 -18.82 12.00 18.36
N VAL A 126 -18.40 11.40 17.25
CA VAL A 126 -16.98 11.22 16.96
C VAL A 126 -16.44 12.33 16.08
N HIS A 127 -15.28 12.85 16.44
CA HIS A 127 -14.57 13.88 15.71
C HIS A 127 -13.60 13.27 14.69
N ARG A 128 -13.51 13.85 13.49
CA ARG A 128 -12.56 13.45 12.43
C ARG A 128 -11.29 14.29 12.52
N PHE A 129 -10.16 13.64 12.31
CA PHE A 129 -8.83 14.24 12.23
C PHE A 129 -8.12 13.78 10.96
N ASN A 130 -6.98 14.40 10.65
CA ASN A 130 -6.09 13.94 9.58
C ASN A 130 -5.69 12.46 9.77
N TYR A 131 -5.23 11.81 8.68
CA TYR A 131 -4.85 10.39 8.68
C TYR A 131 -6.02 9.42 8.89
N ASP A 132 -7.24 9.86 8.57
CA ASP A 132 -8.50 9.14 8.83
C ASP A 132 -8.58 8.60 10.27
N ILE A 133 -8.16 9.46 11.21
CA ILE A 133 -8.27 9.22 12.64
C ILE A 133 -9.62 9.77 13.12
N TYR A 134 -10.27 9.00 13.98
CA TYR A 134 -11.56 9.31 14.58
C TYR A 134 -11.46 9.13 16.09
N ILE A 135 -11.84 10.16 16.86
CA ILE A 135 -11.78 10.13 18.33
C ILE A 135 -13.03 10.81 18.87
N ASP A 136 -13.71 10.14 19.81
CA ASP A 136 -14.79 10.74 20.60
C ASP A 136 -14.16 11.50 21.77
N VAL A 137 -14.10 12.83 21.72
CA VAL A 137 -13.46 13.68 22.74
C VAL A 137 -14.39 14.78 23.21
N MET A 138 -14.29 15.21 24.47
CA MET A 138 -15.07 16.33 24.96
C MET A 138 -14.33 17.65 24.76
N ARG A 139 -14.77 18.42 23.78
CA ARG A 139 -14.15 19.72 23.41
C ARG A 139 -14.35 20.81 24.45
N ASP A 140 -15.56 20.90 24.99
CA ASP A 140 -16.02 22.05 25.76
C ASP A 140 -16.33 21.69 27.21
N ASN A 141 -16.15 22.67 28.10
CA ASN A 141 -16.66 22.66 29.47
C ASN A 141 -16.15 21.53 30.38
N TYR A 142 -15.02 20.89 30.06
CA TYR A 142 -14.49 19.80 30.89
C TYR A 142 -14.18 20.21 32.32
N TRP A 143 -13.56 21.38 32.51
CA TRP A 143 -13.30 21.94 33.85
C TRP A 143 -14.48 22.73 34.43
N SER A 144 -15.68 22.63 33.84
CA SER A 144 -16.85 23.29 34.41
C SER A 144 -17.42 22.50 35.57
N ASP A 145 -18.02 23.17 36.55
CA ASP A 145 -18.64 22.53 37.71
C ASP A 145 -19.86 21.64 37.36
N LYS A 146 -20.26 21.60 36.08
CA LYS A 146 -21.47 20.93 35.59
C LYS A 146 -21.20 19.60 34.90
N ILE A 147 -19.94 19.21 34.69
CA ILE A 147 -19.63 17.94 34.02
C ILE A 147 -20.01 16.77 34.93
N THR A 148 -20.75 15.80 34.38
CA THR A 148 -21.00 14.54 35.08
C THR A 148 -19.97 13.49 34.69
N ILE A 149 -19.67 12.55 35.59
CA ILE A 149 -18.67 11.52 35.32
C ILE A 149 -19.05 10.63 34.11
N HIS A 150 -20.35 10.43 33.91
CA HIS A 150 -20.90 9.65 32.82
C HIS A 150 -20.87 10.37 31.46
N GLU A 151 -20.77 11.69 31.46
CA GLU A 151 -20.46 12.45 30.24
C GLU A 151 -18.95 12.40 29.94
N ALA A 152 -18.10 12.51 30.97
CA ALA A 152 -16.64 12.53 30.86
C ALA A 152 -16.04 11.21 30.36
N PHE A 153 -16.60 10.07 30.79
CA PHE A 153 -16.01 8.76 30.56
C PHE A 153 -17.02 7.71 30.08
N GLU A 154 -16.56 6.85 29.17
CA GLU A 154 -17.33 5.67 28.75
C GLU A 154 -17.64 4.77 29.96
N LYS A 155 -18.85 4.23 30.03
CA LYS A 155 -19.28 3.33 31.12
C LYS A 155 -18.32 2.15 31.32
N SER A 156 -17.86 1.55 30.22
CA SER A 156 -16.88 0.45 30.24
C SER A 156 -15.55 0.85 30.86
N PHE A 157 -15.13 2.12 30.72
CA PHE A 157 -13.94 2.63 31.39
C PHE A 157 -14.17 2.79 32.89
N LEU A 158 -15.30 3.34 33.30
CA LEU A 158 -15.63 3.48 34.73
C LEU A 158 -15.72 2.11 35.42
N GLU A 159 -16.37 1.13 34.77
CA GLU A 159 -16.40 -0.26 35.24
C GLU A 159 -14.99 -0.89 35.30
N PHE A 160 -14.07 -0.50 34.41
CA PHE A 160 -12.71 -1.04 34.38
C PHE A 160 -11.76 -0.40 35.39
N VAL A 161 -11.77 0.93 35.49
CA VAL A 161 -10.85 1.69 36.35
C VAL A 161 -11.32 1.72 37.79
N VAL A 162 -12.63 1.61 38.03
CA VAL A 162 -13.19 1.81 39.36
C VAL A 162 -14.10 0.68 39.85
N GLY A 163 -14.54 -0.24 38.97
CA GLY A 163 -15.42 -1.34 39.36
C GLY A 163 -16.77 -0.84 39.88
N ASP A 164 -17.35 -1.53 40.87
CA ASP A 164 -18.59 -1.13 41.56
C ASP A 164 -18.34 -0.28 42.83
N ASP A 165 -17.08 -0.11 43.25
CA ASP A 165 -16.69 0.41 44.58
C ASP A 165 -16.67 1.95 44.68
N TYR A 166 -16.93 2.67 43.60
CA TYR A 166 -16.85 4.14 43.57
C TYR A 166 -18.08 4.87 44.09
N LYS A 167 -19.13 4.15 44.50
CA LYS A 167 -20.39 4.74 44.99
C LYS A 167 -20.21 5.63 46.22
N HIS A 168 -19.06 5.56 46.88
CA HIS A 168 -18.74 6.35 48.06
C HIS A 168 -18.14 7.73 47.73
N LEU A 169 -17.71 7.98 46.49
CA LEU A 169 -17.21 9.28 46.05
C LEU A 169 -18.27 10.05 45.29
N SER A 170 -18.32 11.35 45.51
CA SER A 170 -19.05 12.29 44.65
C SER A 170 -18.43 12.30 43.25
N ASP A 171 -19.21 12.62 42.22
CA ASP A 171 -18.72 12.72 40.83
C ASP A 171 -17.50 13.63 40.70
N LYS A 172 -17.48 14.75 41.45
CA LYS A 172 -16.33 15.68 41.48
C LYS A 172 -15.07 15.02 42.05
N ALA A 173 -15.21 14.28 43.16
CA ALA A 173 -14.09 13.58 43.77
C ALA A 173 -13.55 12.49 42.83
N LEU A 174 -14.45 11.70 42.25
CA LEU A 174 -14.10 10.63 41.32
C LEU A 174 -13.39 11.17 40.05
N LEU A 175 -13.90 12.25 39.49
CA LEU A 175 -13.28 12.94 38.35
C LEU A 175 -11.85 13.38 38.68
N ALA A 176 -11.65 14.00 39.85
CA ALA A 176 -10.34 14.44 40.30
C ALA A 176 -9.37 13.25 40.48
N ALA A 177 -9.84 12.14 41.06
CA ALA A 177 -9.04 10.92 41.22
C ALA A 177 -8.60 10.34 39.87
N ILE A 178 -9.52 10.24 38.92
CA ILE A 178 -9.23 9.73 37.58
C ILE A 178 -8.25 10.65 36.85
N GLN A 179 -8.40 11.98 36.96
CA GLN A 179 -7.43 12.91 36.38
C GLN A 179 -6.04 12.77 37.00
N ALA A 180 -5.93 12.57 38.32
CA ALA A 180 -4.65 12.29 38.98
C ALA A 180 -4.01 11.01 38.44
N PHE A 181 -4.80 9.94 38.29
CA PHE A 181 -4.35 8.69 37.69
C PHE A 181 -3.84 8.88 36.26
N LEU A 182 -4.62 9.54 35.39
CA LEU A 182 -4.22 9.77 34.00
C LEU A 182 -2.95 10.62 33.91
N LEU A 183 -2.83 11.67 34.75
CA LEU A 183 -1.64 12.50 34.85
C LEU A 183 -0.42 11.67 35.27
N ALA A 184 -0.55 10.83 36.30
CA ALA A 184 0.52 9.94 36.77
C ALA A 184 1.00 9.00 35.66
N LYS A 185 0.08 8.44 34.88
CA LYS A 185 0.43 7.56 33.75
C LYS A 185 1.13 8.32 32.63
N SER A 186 0.67 9.52 32.31
CA SER A 186 1.32 10.39 31.32
C SER A 186 2.73 10.80 31.73
N LEU A 187 2.98 11.09 33.02
CA LEU A 187 4.31 11.43 33.54
C LEU A 187 5.31 10.27 33.45
N ASN A 188 4.84 9.04 33.62
CA ASN A 188 5.68 7.84 33.55
C ASN A 188 5.98 7.38 32.11
N GLY A 189 5.56 8.14 31.09
CA GLY A 189 5.74 7.77 29.69
C GLY A 189 4.93 6.55 29.23
N LYS A 190 4.00 6.06 30.08
CA LYS A 190 3.18 4.88 29.80
C LYS A 190 1.84 5.32 29.23
N HIS A 191 1.85 5.66 27.95
CA HIS A 191 0.68 6.18 27.25
C HIS A 191 -0.25 5.10 26.67
N ASN A 192 0.26 3.87 26.54
CA ASN A 192 -0.48 2.72 26.01
C ASN A 192 -0.93 1.79 27.15
N LEU A 193 -2.24 1.61 27.29
CA LEU A 193 -2.80 0.70 28.29
C LEU A 193 -2.74 -0.78 27.87
N LYS A 194 -2.26 -1.12 26.66
CA LYS A 194 -2.15 -2.52 26.20
C LYS A 194 -1.30 -3.41 27.12
N GLU A 195 -0.31 -2.83 27.80
CA GLU A 195 0.47 -3.52 28.86
C GLU A 195 -0.37 -3.89 30.09
N TYR A 196 -1.50 -3.23 30.29
CA TYR A 196 -2.46 -3.50 31.37
C TYR A 196 -3.64 -4.37 30.89
N TYR A 197 -3.96 -4.33 29.58
CA TYR A 197 -5.01 -5.12 28.94
C TYR A 197 -4.57 -6.52 28.47
N SER A 198 -3.38 -7.02 28.82
CA SER A 198 -2.86 -8.31 28.33
C SER A 198 -3.61 -9.53 28.91
N VAL A 199 -4.90 -9.65 28.62
CA VAL A 199 -5.59 -10.93 28.49
C VAL A 199 -5.32 -11.39 27.06
N LYS A 200 -4.65 -12.54 26.89
CA LYS A 200 -4.39 -13.19 25.60
C LYS A 200 -5.69 -13.20 24.77
N GLN A 201 -5.72 -12.41 23.71
CA GLN A 201 -6.82 -12.42 22.76
C GLN A 201 -6.49 -13.46 21.67
N GLU A 202 -6.64 -14.74 22.01
CA GLU A 202 -6.71 -15.79 20.98
C GLU A 202 -8.03 -15.62 20.20
N SER A 203 -7.94 -15.76 18.88
CA SER A 203 -9.03 -15.55 17.93
C SER A 203 -10.20 -16.49 18.24
N MET A 204 -11.25 -15.97 18.87
CA MET A 204 -12.54 -16.66 19.00
C MET A 204 -13.69 -15.79 18.47
N GLY A 205 -14.59 -16.45 17.72
CA GLY A 205 -15.64 -15.85 16.91
C GLY A 205 -16.63 -14.96 17.66
N PHE A 206 -17.32 -14.12 16.88
CA PHE A 206 -18.18 -13.02 17.30
C PHE A 206 -19.20 -13.34 18.41
N PHE A 207 -19.72 -14.58 18.47
CA PHE A 207 -20.67 -15.00 19.50
C PHE A 207 -20.04 -15.60 20.78
N GLY A 208 -18.78 -16.04 20.74
CA GLY A 208 -18.02 -16.40 21.94
C GLY A 208 -17.52 -15.18 22.72
N LYS A 209 -17.35 -14.05 22.01
CA LYS A 209 -16.79 -12.78 22.50
C LYS A 209 -17.63 -12.06 23.56
N ILE A 210 -18.94 -12.27 23.60
CA ILE A 210 -19.80 -11.58 24.58
C ILE A 210 -20.02 -12.47 25.80
N LYS A 211 -19.98 -13.81 25.68
CA LYS A 211 -20.24 -14.68 26.84
C LYS A 211 -18.99 -14.93 27.70
N SER A 212 -17.79 -14.92 27.14
CA SER A 212 -16.54 -15.07 27.91
C SER A 212 -16.06 -13.76 28.55
N PHE A 213 -16.48 -12.59 28.06
CA PHE A 213 -16.12 -11.28 28.65
C PHE A 213 -16.82 -10.97 29.98
N PHE A 214 -17.95 -11.64 30.27
CA PHE A 214 -18.79 -11.34 31.43
C PHE A 214 -18.81 -12.43 32.52
N ASN A 215 -18.31 -13.65 32.27
CA ASN A 215 -18.47 -14.77 33.21
C ASN A 215 -17.20 -15.30 33.89
N SER A 216 -15.98 -14.84 33.58
CA SER A 216 -14.80 -15.23 34.37
C SER A 216 -14.46 -14.14 35.40
N LYS A 217 -14.90 -14.34 36.65
CA LYS A 217 -14.57 -13.48 37.80
C LYS A 217 -13.08 -13.44 38.17
N GLU A 218 -12.21 -14.23 37.52
CA GLU A 218 -10.87 -14.52 38.05
C GLU A 218 -9.66 -13.90 37.31
N SER A 219 -9.83 -13.02 36.32
CA SER A 219 -8.64 -12.41 35.68
C SER A 219 -8.73 -10.95 35.25
N LYS A 220 -9.73 -10.19 35.70
CA LYS A 220 -9.73 -8.74 35.50
C LYS A 220 -8.81 -8.12 36.56
N LYS A 221 -7.55 -7.84 36.21
CA LYS A 221 -6.71 -6.90 36.96
C LYS A 221 -7.32 -5.51 36.80
N TYR A 222 -8.34 -5.21 37.61
CA TYR A 222 -8.86 -3.86 37.76
C TYR A 222 -7.72 -2.97 38.28
N VAL A 223 -7.69 -1.71 37.86
CA VAL A 223 -6.98 -0.71 38.66
C VAL A 223 -7.75 -0.66 39.97
N SER A 224 -7.18 -1.21 41.04
CA SER A 224 -7.86 -1.17 42.35
C SER A 224 -8.21 0.28 42.69
N TYR A 225 -9.41 0.50 43.23
CA TYR A 225 -9.85 1.81 43.75
C TYR A 225 -8.79 2.47 44.64
N GLN A 226 -8.10 1.65 45.45
CA GLN A 226 -7.00 2.06 46.32
C GLN A 226 -5.85 2.75 45.55
N ASN A 227 -5.61 2.34 44.30
CA ASN A 227 -4.63 3.01 43.44
C ASN A 227 -5.07 4.43 43.05
N LEU A 228 -6.37 4.70 42.88
CA LEU A 228 -6.83 6.07 42.55
C LEU A 228 -6.66 7.01 43.73
N GLU A 229 -6.94 6.54 44.95
CA GLU A 229 -6.69 7.30 46.17
C GLU A 229 -5.20 7.59 46.34
N ASP A 230 -4.37 6.58 46.13
CA ASP A 230 -2.91 6.70 46.19
C ASP A 230 -2.39 7.70 45.15
N TYR A 231 -2.86 7.64 43.91
CA TYR A 231 -2.47 8.61 42.87
C TYR A 231 -2.94 10.03 43.19
N PHE A 232 -4.16 10.19 43.72
CA PHE A 232 -4.64 11.51 44.14
C PHE A 232 -3.79 12.08 45.27
N LYS A 233 -3.47 11.25 46.28
CA LYS A 233 -2.62 11.61 47.41
C LYS A 233 -1.20 11.92 46.96
N GLU A 234 -0.61 11.11 46.09
CA GLU A 234 0.71 11.35 45.51
C GLU A 234 0.76 12.68 44.72
N MET A 235 -0.28 12.98 43.95
CA MET A 235 -0.31 14.17 43.11
C MET A 235 -0.59 15.47 43.86
N THR A 236 -1.35 15.40 44.95
CA THR A 236 -1.91 16.58 45.64
C THR A 236 -1.49 16.73 47.10
N ASN A 237 -0.96 15.67 47.72
CA ASN A 237 -0.74 15.51 49.16
C ASN A 237 -2.01 15.53 50.02
N PHE A 238 -3.19 15.40 49.41
CA PHE A 238 -4.47 15.30 50.11
C PHE A 238 -5.03 13.88 50.08
N GLU A 239 -5.73 13.49 51.14
CA GLU A 239 -6.54 12.28 51.11
C GLU A 239 -7.84 12.58 50.36
N ILE A 240 -8.23 11.67 49.46
CA ILE A 240 -9.47 11.86 48.70
C ILE A 240 -10.67 11.66 49.62
N THR A 241 -11.57 12.64 49.63
CA THR A 241 -12.80 12.62 50.44
C THR A 241 -13.92 13.30 49.65
N ASN A 242 -15.14 13.34 50.18
CA ASN A 242 -16.23 14.16 49.62
C ASN A 242 -16.24 15.60 50.14
N ASP A 243 -15.20 16.03 50.84
CA ASP A 243 -15.08 17.42 51.26
C ASP A 243 -14.81 18.31 50.03
N GLU A 244 -15.74 19.21 49.74
CA GLU A 244 -15.68 20.07 48.56
C GLU A 244 -14.44 20.97 48.53
N LYS A 245 -13.95 21.41 49.70
CA LYS A 245 -12.76 22.26 49.79
C LYS A 245 -11.51 21.46 49.41
N ILE A 246 -11.37 20.23 49.93
CA ILE A 246 -10.25 19.33 49.60
C ILE A 246 -10.27 19.00 48.11
N ILE A 247 -11.43 18.61 47.57
CA ILE A 247 -11.56 18.25 46.16
C ILE A 247 -11.25 19.43 45.25
N ARG A 248 -11.74 20.63 45.58
CA ARG A 248 -11.45 21.83 44.79
C ARG A 248 -9.95 22.15 44.77
N GLN A 249 -9.29 22.11 45.93
CA GLN A 249 -7.85 22.37 46.04
C GLN A 249 -7.02 21.31 45.30
N GLY A 250 -7.34 20.02 45.48
CA GLY A 250 -6.65 18.95 44.77
C GLY A 250 -6.87 19.01 43.25
N SER A 251 -8.09 19.29 42.81
CA SER A 251 -8.42 19.45 41.38
C SER A 251 -7.67 20.63 40.75
N GLU A 252 -7.50 21.74 41.47
CA GLU A 252 -6.72 22.88 41.01
C GLU A 252 -5.23 22.53 40.84
N ILE A 253 -4.65 21.79 41.79
CA ILE A 253 -3.27 21.29 41.67
C ILE A 253 -3.11 20.39 40.44
N ILE A 254 -4.01 19.42 40.27
CA ILE A 254 -3.98 18.48 39.14
C ILE A 254 -4.14 19.24 37.82
N ARG A 255 -5.11 20.15 37.75
CA ARG A 255 -5.37 20.99 36.57
C ARG A 255 -4.12 21.80 36.19
N ASN A 256 -3.47 22.44 37.16
CA ASN A 256 -2.26 23.23 36.92
C ASN A 256 -1.12 22.37 36.38
N LYS A 257 -0.90 21.18 36.95
CA LYS A 257 0.11 20.22 36.44
C LYS A 257 -0.21 19.74 35.01
N ILE A 258 -1.48 19.45 34.72
CA ILE A 258 -1.92 19.09 33.36
C ILE A 258 -1.67 20.25 32.39
N GLN A 259 -2.01 21.50 32.76
CA GLN A 259 -1.74 22.67 31.92
C GLN A 259 -0.26 22.85 31.65
N GLU A 260 0.59 22.71 32.67
CA GLU A 260 2.04 22.86 32.54
C GLU A 260 2.61 21.84 31.55
N MET A 261 2.27 20.56 31.74
CA MET A 261 2.70 19.47 30.87
C MET A 261 2.16 19.65 29.44
N ALA A 262 0.87 19.94 29.29
CA ALA A 262 0.26 20.11 27.98
C ALA A 262 0.84 21.32 27.23
N LYS A 263 1.12 22.42 27.93
CA LYS A 263 1.73 23.62 27.34
C LYS A 263 3.13 23.33 26.78
N LEU A 264 3.95 22.56 27.51
CA LEU A 264 5.27 22.14 27.04
C LEU A 264 5.15 21.29 25.77
N ASN A 265 4.33 20.23 25.82
CA ASN A 265 4.12 19.30 24.71
C ASN A 265 3.51 20.00 23.49
N TYR A 266 2.54 20.90 23.71
CA TYR A 266 1.89 21.68 22.66
C TYR A 266 2.89 22.60 21.97
N LYS A 267 3.71 23.35 22.73
CA LYS A 267 4.70 24.25 22.15
C LYS A 267 5.67 23.49 21.22
N GLU A 268 6.13 22.32 21.66
CA GLU A 268 7.03 21.49 20.88
C GLU A 268 6.35 20.89 19.64
N SER A 269 5.19 20.26 19.81
CA SER A 269 4.41 19.67 18.71
C SER A 269 3.99 20.74 17.70
N CYS A 270 3.62 21.92 18.18
CA CYS A 270 3.24 23.07 17.35
C CYS A 270 4.44 23.60 16.55
N LYS A 271 5.62 23.71 17.17
CA LYS A 271 6.85 24.08 16.46
C LYS A 271 7.13 23.12 15.30
N ARG A 272 7.06 21.81 15.55
CA ARG A 272 7.28 20.78 14.52
C ARG A 272 6.21 20.84 13.42
N LYS A 273 4.94 21.01 13.80
CA LYS A 273 3.82 21.17 12.86
C LYS A 273 4.04 22.36 11.93
N ASN A 274 4.37 23.53 12.49
CA ASN A 274 4.65 24.75 11.72
C ASN A 274 5.88 24.60 10.81
N GLU A 275 6.93 23.91 11.26
CA GLU A 275 8.10 23.62 10.44
C GLU A 275 7.74 22.71 9.26
N LYS A 276 7.02 21.62 9.52
CA LYS A 276 6.54 20.70 8.47
C LYS A 276 5.55 21.37 7.52
N GLN A 277 4.72 22.30 7.99
CA GLN A 277 3.77 23.03 7.15
C GLN A 277 4.47 23.83 6.05
N ARG A 278 5.68 24.35 6.29
CA ARG A 278 6.47 25.09 5.29
C ARG A 278 6.78 24.26 4.05
N ILE A 279 6.82 22.93 4.16
CA ILE A 279 7.06 22.01 3.04
C ILE A 279 6.01 22.19 1.94
N PHE A 280 4.76 22.51 2.28
CA PHE A 280 3.68 22.74 1.31
C PHE A 280 3.84 24.05 0.52
N SER A 281 4.71 24.96 0.97
CA SER A 281 5.05 26.18 0.23
C SER A 281 6.20 25.99 -0.76
N GLU A 282 6.89 24.85 -0.71
CA GLU A 282 8.01 24.56 -1.60
C GLU A 282 7.53 24.22 -3.02
N ASN A 283 8.35 24.53 -4.02
CA ASN A 283 8.09 24.09 -5.39
C ASN A 283 8.40 22.59 -5.51
N GLY A 284 7.40 21.79 -5.81
CA GLY A 284 7.55 20.34 -5.99
C GLY A 284 6.27 19.69 -6.50
N THR A 285 6.40 18.46 -6.98
CA THR A 285 5.23 17.62 -7.28
C THR A 285 4.53 17.18 -5.98
N PRO A 286 3.23 16.87 -6.00
CA PRO A 286 2.51 16.35 -4.83
C PRO A 286 3.25 15.17 -4.16
N ASN A 287 3.76 14.24 -4.96
CA ASN A 287 4.58 13.13 -4.50
C ASN A 287 5.83 13.58 -3.71
N GLN A 288 6.54 14.60 -4.16
CA GLN A 288 7.74 15.09 -3.47
C GLN A 288 7.38 15.78 -2.15
N ILE A 289 6.38 16.66 -2.17
CA ILE A 289 5.92 17.42 -1.01
C ILE A 289 5.46 16.46 0.09
N ILE A 290 4.59 15.53 -0.24
CA ILE A 290 3.96 14.64 0.74
C ILE A 290 4.95 13.62 1.31
N ARG A 291 5.87 13.09 0.49
CA ARG A 291 6.94 12.20 0.98
C ARG A 291 7.86 12.91 1.95
N LYS A 292 8.18 14.19 1.69
CA LYS A 292 8.99 15.01 2.60
C LYS A 292 8.23 15.35 3.89
N TYR A 293 6.94 15.67 3.79
CA TYR A 293 6.10 15.98 4.95
C TYR A 293 5.90 14.79 5.90
N LEU A 294 5.59 13.63 5.34
CA LEU A 294 5.37 12.38 6.09
C LEU A 294 6.64 11.62 6.41
N ASP A 295 7.77 12.01 5.84
CA ASP A 295 9.04 11.27 5.87
C ASP A 295 8.88 9.79 5.47
N ARG A 296 8.14 9.56 4.37
CA ARG A 296 7.83 8.21 3.85
C ARG A 296 8.20 8.08 2.38
N LYS A 297 8.76 6.93 2.02
CA LYS A 297 9.08 6.56 0.62
C LYS A 297 8.06 5.60 0.03
N ASP A 298 7.22 4.95 0.82
CA ASP A 298 6.26 3.96 0.36
C ASP A 298 4.89 4.57 0.06
N ILE A 299 4.85 5.79 -0.49
CA ILE A 299 3.58 6.49 -0.79
C ILE A 299 3.61 7.19 -2.15
N ILE A 300 2.43 7.32 -2.74
CA ILE A 300 2.13 8.27 -3.81
C ILE A 300 1.02 9.21 -3.34
N ALA A 301 0.99 10.42 -3.88
CA ALA A 301 0.03 11.45 -3.55
C ALA A 301 -0.58 12.05 -4.82
N GLU A 302 -1.90 12.21 -4.77
CA GLU A 302 -2.70 12.95 -5.73
C GLU A 302 -3.23 14.20 -5.03
N GLU A 303 -3.14 15.34 -5.71
CA GLU A 303 -3.68 16.61 -5.23
C GLU A 303 -5.14 16.71 -5.66
N ILE A 304 -6.06 16.63 -4.68
CA ILE A 304 -7.51 16.74 -4.93
C ILE A 304 -7.91 18.21 -4.97
N GLU A 305 -7.43 18.98 -3.99
CA GLU A 305 -7.65 20.42 -3.88
C GLU A 305 -6.29 21.10 -3.81
N TYR A 306 -6.08 22.08 -4.69
CA TYR A 306 -4.78 22.72 -4.88
C TYR A 306 -4.22 23.26 -3.57
N LYS A 307 -3.11 22.68 -3.12
CA LYS A 307 -2.40 22.99 -1.87
C LYS A 307 -3.24 22.90 -0.60
N GLU A 308 -4.36 22.20 -0.62
CA GLU A 308 -5.27 22.08 0.52
C GLU A 308 -5.52 20.63 0.91
N VAL A 309 -5.80 19.75 -0.05
CA VAL A 309 -6.18 18.36 0.21
C VAL A 309 -5.48 17.41 -0.74
N TYR A 310 -4.85 16.38 -0.16
CA TYR A 310 -4.16 15.33 -0.88
C TYR A 310 -4.77 13.96 -0.58
N LEU A 311 -4.98 13.15 -1.61
CA LEU A 311 -5.24 11.72 -1.48
C LEU A 311 -3.91 10.98 -1.48
N ILE A 312 -3.65 10.23 -0.41
CA ILE A 312 -2.40 9.49 -0.26
C ILE A 312 -2.70 8.01 -0.42
N HIS A 313 -1.97 7.36 -1.33
CA HIS A 313 -2.00 5.90 -1.46
C HIS A 313 -0.70 5.34 -0.92
N VAL A 314 -0.81 4.39 0.02
CA VAL A 314 0.31 3.61 0.49
C VAL A 314 0.67 2.58 -0.57
N CYS A 315 1.95 2.41 -0.85
CA CYS A 315 2.45 1.43 -1.80
C CYS A 315 2.87 0.17 -1.07
N LYS A 316 2.60 -0.99 -1.68
CA LYS A 316 3.05 -2.26 -1.13
C LYS A 316 4.56 -2.38 -1.28
N GLN A 317 5.25 -2.67 -0.18
CA GLN A 317 6.68 -2.97 -0.23
C GLN A 317 6.88 -4.39 -0.77
N GLU A 318 7.66 -4.52 -1.83
CA GLU A 318 7.95 -5.77 -2.50
C GLU A 318 9.45 -6.05 -2.44
N LYS A 319 9.79 -7.32 -2.15
CA LYS A 319 11.15 -7.84 -2.28
C LYS A 319 11.21 -8.70 -3.53
N PRO A 320 11.95 -8.29 -4.56
CA PRO A 320 11.94 -9.00 -5.82
C PRO A 320 12.69 -10.33 -5.73
N LYS A 321 12.29 -11.24 -6.61
CA LYS A 321 12.98 -12.51 -6.81
C LYS A 321 14.26 -12.32 -7.62
N GLU A 322 14.22 -11.44 -8.61
CA GLU A 322 15.32 -11.17 -9.54
C GLU A 322 15.33 -9.69 -9.95
N ILE A 323 16.51 -9.11 -10.08
CA ILE A 323 16.73 -7.71 -10.47
C ILE A 323 17.72 -7.68 -11.63
N HIS A 324 17.35 -7.03 -12.73
CA HIS A 324 18.19 -6.86 -13.91
C HIS A 324 18.77 -5.44 -13.94
N SER A 325 19.82 -5.23 -13.15
CA SER A 325 20.38 -3.89 -12.86
C SER A 325 21.06 -3.20 -14.04
N ASP A 326 21.38 -3.95 -15.10
CA ASP A 326 21.95 -3.45 -16.36
C ASP A 326 20.87 -2.89 -17.32
N PHE A 327 19.61 -2.80 -16.86
CA PHE A 327 18.46 -2.35 -17.65
C PHE A 327 18.21 -3.24 -18.88
N LYS A 328 18.69 -4.49 -18.85
CA LYS A 328 18.62 -5.44 -19.97
C LYS A 328 18.01 -6.76 -19.51
N LEU A 329 17.15 -7.33 -20.35
CA LEU A 329 16.61 -8.67 -20.16
C LEU A 329 16.60 -9.37 -21.53
N ASP A 330 17.31 -10.51 -21.64
CA ASP A 330 17.71 -11.09 -22.94
C ASP A 330 18.42 -10.05 -23.81
N GLU A 331 18.09 -9.92 -25.10
CA GLU A 331 18.64 -8.87 -25.99
C GLU A 331 17.77 -7.60 -26.05
N ILE A 332 16.96 -7.36 -25.01
CA ILE A 332 16.02 -6.24 -24.95
C ILE A 332 16.46 -5.27 -23.86
N CYS A 333 16.54 -4.00 -24.22
CA CYS A 333 16.97 -2.91 -23.36
C CYS A 333 15.77 -2.05 -22.97
N TYR A 334 15.70 -1.68 -21.70
CA TYR A 334 14.57 -0.99 -21.09
C TYR A 334 14.96 0.39 -20.56
N GLU A 335 14.01 1.31 -20.55
CA GLU A 335 14.18 2.63 -19.94
C GLU A 335 14.25 2.57 -18.41
N LYS A 336 13.42 1.70 -17.82
CA LYS A 336 13.32 1.40 -16.39
C LYS A 336 13.91 0.02 -16.12
N MET A 337 14.38 -0.20 -14.90
CA MET A 337 15.10 -1.41 -14.52
C MET A 337 14.13 -2.61 -14.46
N PRO A 338 14.32 -3.69 -15.22
CA PRO A 338 13.45 -4.87 -15.14
C PRO A 338 13.63 -5.59 -13.80
N VAL A 339 12.51 -5.96 -13.19
CA VAL A 339 12.44 -6.61 -11.88
C VAL A 339 11.40 -7.71 -11.92
N VAL A 340 11.78 -8.93 -11.53
CA VAL A 340 10.86 -10.07 -11.43
C VAL A 340 10.46 -10.26 -9.97
N LEU A 341 9.15 -10.22 -9.70
CA LEU A 341 8.61 -10.40 -8.35
C LEU A 341 8.50 -11.89 -7.98
N ASN A 342 8.14 -12.16 -6.72
CA ASN A 342 8.01 -13.54 -6.20
C ASN A 342 6.87 -14.33 -6.85
N ASP A 343 5.81 -13.65 -7.31
CA ASP A 343 4.73 -14.26 -8.10
C ASP A 343 5.13 -14.55 -9.55
N GLY A 344 6.37 -14.20 -9.93
CA GLY A 344 6.91 -14.35 -11.28
C GLY A 344 6.52 -13.22 -12.22
N SER A 345 5.82 -12.17 -11.79
CA SER A 345 5.49 -11.03 -12.63
C SER A 345 6.71 -10.18 -12.97
N LEU A 346 6.80 -9.71 -14.22
CA LEU A 346 7.82 -8.77 -14.67
C LEU A 346 7.30 -7.34 -14.51
N MET A 347 7.99 -6.55 -13.71
CA MET A 347 7.74 -5.13 -13.49
C MET A 347 9.00 -4.31 -13.82
N PHE A 348 8.85 -2.99 -13.85
CA PHE A 348 9.95 -2.09 -14.16
C PHE A 348 10.09 -1.00 -13.09
N ALA A 349 11.24 -0.97 -12.44
CA ALA A 349 11.55 -0.02 -11.40
C ALA A 349 12.15 1.29 -11.95
N ASP A 350 11.65 2.41 -11.46
CA ASP A 350 12.28 3.71 -11.68
C ASP A 350 13.52 3.90 -10.77
N ARG A 351 14.13 5.10 -10.80
CA ARG A 351 15.32 5.40 -9.97
C ARG A 351 15.03 5.50 -8.47
N LYS A 352 13.76 5.57 -8.09
CA LYS A 352 13.30 5.66 -6.70
C LYS A 352 12.65 4.33 -6.26
N ASN A 353 12.86 3.25 -7.02
CA ASN A 353 12.35 1.90 -6.81
C ASN A 353 10.82 1.77 -6.87
N TYR A 354 10.11 2.69 -7.54
CA TYR A 354 8.68 2.50 -7.82
C TYR A 354 8.50 1.58 -9.01
N LEU A 355 7.69 0.54 -8.81
CA LEU A 355 7.40 -0.45 -9.82
C LEU A 355 6.28 0.04 -10.74
N SER A 356 6.49 -0.10 -12.04
CA SER A 356 5.52 0.14 -13.09
C SER A 356 5.28 -1.14 -13.88
N HIS A 357 4.06 -1.35 -14.36
CA HIS A 357 3.76 -2.46 -15.27
C HIS A 357 4.41 -2.31 -16.65
N TYR A 358 4.75 -1.08 -17.04
CA TYR A 358 5.32 -0.74 -18.34
C TYR A 358 6.61 0.07 -18.23
N SER A 359 7.51 -0.25 -19.17
CA SER A 359 8.69 0.53 -19.53
C SER A 359 8.81 0.50 -21.03
N SER A 360 9.18 1.64 -21.62
CA SER A 360 9.67 1.68 -22.99
C SER A 360 10.79 0.66 -23.15
N LYS A 361 10.83 0.00 -24.31
CA LYS A 361 11.80 -1.06 -24.63
C LYS A 361 12.29 -0.95 -26.07
N ARG A 362 13.47 -1.49 -26.36
CA ARG A 362 14.03 -1.63 -27.72
C ARG A 362 15.04 -2.77 -27.80
N SER A 363 15.45 -3.16 -29.01
CA SER A 363 16.58 -4.09 -29.16
C SER A 363 17.88 -3.48 -28.63
N CYS A 364 18.64 -4.21 -27.82
CA CYS A 364 19.95 -3.73 -27.35
C CYS A 364 20.97 -3.56 -28.48
N SER A 365 20.79 -4.29 -29.60
CA SER A 365 21.67 -4.17 -30.75
C SER A 365 21.68 -2.76 -31.38
N SER A 366 20.63 -1.97 -31.16
CA SER A 366 20.57 -0.58 -31.61
C SER A 366 21.35 0.38 -30.71
N LEU A 367 22.00 -0.10 -29.64
CA LEU A 367 22.68 0.71 -28.61
C LEU A 367 24.17 0.38 -28.45
N PHE A 368 24.77 -0.36 -29.40
CA PHE A 368 26.06 -1.07 -29.29
C PHE A 368 27.33 -0.23 -28.97
N SER A 369 27.25 1.07 -28.70
CA SER A 369 28.45 1.89 -28.43
C SER A 369 28.51 2.58 -27.06
N MET A 370 27.57 2.36 -26.13
CA MET A 370 27.47 3.25 -24.97
C MET A 370 27.41 2.53 -23.62
N LYS A 371 28.51 2.63 -22.86
CA LYS A 371 28.69 2.08 -21.50
C LYS A 371 27.70 2.62 -20.45
N ASN A 372 26.90 3.63 -20.78
CA ASN A 372 25.83 4.16 -19.94
C ASN A 372 24.55 4.23 -20.77
N LEU A 373 23.63 3.27 -20.60
CA LEU A 373 22.43 3.15 -21.43
C LEU A 373 21.44 4.33 -21.29
N LYS A 374 21.45 5.06 -20.17
CA LYS A 374 20.35 5.97 -19.82
C LYS A 374 20.31 7.31 -20.56
N SER A 375 21.46 7.98 -20.71
CA SER A 375 21.56 9.22 -21.50
C SER A 375 21.32 9.00 -23.00
N PRO A 376 21.82 7.92 -23.62
CA PRO A 376 21.58 7.66 -25.04
C PRO A 376 20.26 6.97 -25.34
N TYR A 377 19.58 6.34 -24.37
CA TYR A 377 18.24 5.79 -24.58
C TYR A 377 17.34 6.85 -25.26
N HIS A 378 17.25 8.07 -24.71
CA HIS A 378 16.39 9.10 -25.30
C HIS A 378 16.96 9.78 -26.55
N LYS A 379 18.23 9.58 -26.91
CA LYS A 379 18.88 10.25 -28.06
C LYS A 379 18.84 9.42 -29.34
N VAL A 380 18.71 8.10 -29.23
CA VAL A 380 18.70 7.21 -30.39
C VAL A 380 17.26 7.03 -30.86
N GLU A 381 17.02 7.35 -32.14
CA GLU A 381 15.74 7.15 -32.81
C GLU A 381 15.31 5.68 -32.72
N MET A 382 14.05 5.46 -32.31
CA MET A 382 13.48 4.11 -32.24
C MET A 382 13.06 3.70 -33.64
N ASP A 383 13.24 2.42 -33.98
CA ASP A 383 12.65 1.90 -35.21
C ASP A 383 11.11 1.96 -35.16
N LEU A 384 10.47 1.94 -36.33
CA LEU A 384 9.02 2.11 -36.45
C LEU A 384 8.24 1.11 -35.59
N TYR A 385 8.72 -0.14 -35.48
CA TYR A 385 8.06 -1.17 -34.68
C TYR A 385 8.23 -0.88 -33.19
N ASP A 386 9.44 -0.57 -32.74
CA ASP A 386 9.72 -0.26 -31.34
C ASP A 386 8.92 0.97 -30.90
N SER A 387 8.86 2.02 -31.73
CA SER A 387 8.03 3.21 -31.52
C SER A 387 6.53 2.85 -31.44
N THR A 388 6.01 2.11 -32.42
CA THR A 388 4.58 1.75 -32.49
C THR A 388 4.17 0.86 -31.31
N THR A 389 4.98 -0.14 -30.98
CA THR A 389 4.69 -1.06 -29.87
C THR A 389 4.84 -0.39 -28.52
N ASN A 390 5.80 0.53 -28.33
CA ASN A 390 5.90 1.32 -27.11
C ASN A 390 4.67 2.22 -26.95
N ALA A 391 4.28 2.97 -27.98
CA ALA A 391 3.08 3.81 -27.94
C ALA A 391 1.79 3.00 -27.65
N LEU A 392 1.66 1.82 -28.26
CA LEU A 392 0.54 0.91 -27.98
C LEU A 392 0.58 0.41 -26.52
N MET A 393 1.73 -0.08 -26.06
CA MET A 393 1.86 -0.64 -24.72
C MET A 393 1.72 0.40 -23.62
N GLU A 394 2.17 1.63 -23.86
CA GLU A 394 1.93 2.77 -22.99
C GLU A 394 0.42 3.02 -22.82
N ARG A 395 -0.33 3.07 -23.94
CA ARG A 395 -1.80 3.21 -23.91
C ARG A 395 -2.49 2.03 -23.22
N ILE A 396 -2.08 0.79 -23.50
CA ILE A 396 -2.63 -0.40 -22.84
C ILE A 396 -2.36 -0.34 -21.33
N SER A 397 -1.16 0.08 -20.91
CA SER A 397 -0.80 0.18 -19.50
C SER A 397 -1.62 1.23 -18.76
N PHE A 398 -1.99 2.32 -19.44
CA PHE A 398 -2.89 3.33 -18.91
C PHE A 398 -4.33 2.82 -18.77
N LEU A 399 -4.83 2.09 -19.76
CA LEU A 399 -6.20 1.54 -19.73
C LEU A 399 -6.36 0.35 -18.77
N PHE A 400 -5.32 -0.46 -18.63
CA PHE A 400 -5.33 -1.68 -17.83
C PHE A 400 -4.26 -1.63 -16.74
N THR A 401 -4.40 -0.68 -15.82
CA THR A 401 -3.48 -0.46 -14.70
C THR A 401 -3.28 -1.70 -13.81
N ARG A 402 -4.20 -2.68 -13.85
CA ARG A 402 -4.12 -3.94 -13.11
C ARG A 402 -3.38 -5.07 -13.83
N LEU A 403 -3.29 -5.01 -15.15
CA LEU A 403 -2.69 -6.11 -15.90
C LEU A 403 -1.17 -5.96 -15.90
N SER A 404 -0.49 -6.99 -15.42
CA SER A 404 0.96 -7.09 -15.57
C SER A 404 1.33 -7.26 -17.03
N THR A 405 1.57 -6.12 -17.69
CA THR A 405 1.92 -6.05 -19.11
C THR A 405 3.39 -6.30 -19.37
N GLY A 406 4.22 -6.48 -18.33
CA GLY A 406 5.67 -6.61 -18.49
C GLY A 406 6.07 -7.81 -19.34
N TRP A 407 5.59 -9.01 -19.01
CA TRP A 407 5.89 -10.21 -19.81
C TRP A 407 5.27 -10.17 -21.21
N PHE A 408 4.05 -9.64 -21.33
CA PHE A 408 3.41 -9.48 -22.63
C PHE A 408 4.22 -8.53 -23.54
N GLY A 409 4.61 -7.38 -23.00
CA GLY A 409 5.47 -6.42 -23.68
C GLY A 409 6.83 -7.04 -24.03
N HIS A 410 7.45 -7.76 -23.10
CA HIS A 410 8.72 -8.46 -23.36
C HIS A 410 8.57 -9.49 -24.49
N ALA A 411 7.52 -10.30 -24.48
CA ALA A 411 7.24 -11.30 -25.51
C ALA A 411 7.01 -10.68 -26.89
N LEU A 412 6.26 -9.56 -26.97
CA LEU A 412 6.06 -8.81 -28.21
C LEU A 412 7.40 -8.40 -28.86
N GLN A 413 8.38 -8.01 -28.05
CA GLN A 413 9.69 -7.63 -28.56
C GLN A 413 10.55 -8.85 -28.91
N LYS A 414 10.57 -9.86 -28.03
CA LYS A 414 11.35 -11.09 -28.22
C LYS A 414 10.95 -11.84 -29.48
N TYR A 415 9.67 -11.80 -29.82
CA TYR A 415 9.10 -12.47 -30.99
C TYR A 415 8.68 -11.48 -32.09
N LYS A 416 9.29 -10.29 -32.15
CA LYS A 416 9.02 -9.21 -33.13
C LYS A 416 8.83 -9.74 -34.56
N PHE A 417 9.75 -10.59 -35.01
CA PHE A 417 9.70 -11.18 -36.35
C PHE A 417 8.39 -11.95 -36.62
N TYR A 418 7.95 -12.77 -35.66
CA TYR A 418 6.73 -13.57 -35.80
C TYR A 418 5.47 -12.71 -35.75
N PHE A 419 5.44 -11.67 -34.91
CA PHE A 419 4.31 -10.73 -34.87
C PHE A 419 4.20 -9.93 -36.17
N CYS A 420 5.31 -9.46 -36.73
CA CYS A 420 5.31 -8.79 -38.04
C CYS A 420 4.78 -9.71 -39.14
N ILE A 421 5.24 -10.96 -39.19
CA ILE A 421 4.74 -11.96 -40.14
C ILE A 421 3.24 -12.19 -39.94
N GLY A 422 2.81 -12.44 -38.70
CA GLY A 422 1.40 -12.67 -38.38
C GLY A 422 0.49 -11.50 -38.77
N ALA A 423 0.92 -10.27 -38.53
CA ALA A 423 0.18 -9.08 -38.94
C ALA A 423 0.03 -8.98 -40.47
N VAL A 424 1.10 -9.26 -41.22
CA VAL A 424 1.05 -9.32 -42.69
C VAL A 424 0.07 -10.40 -43.15
N PHE A 425 0.09 -11.58 -42.52
CA PHE A 425 -0.87 -12.65 -42.83
C PHE A 425 -2.32 -12.24 -42.55
N ILE A 426 -2.59 -11.59 -41.42
CA ILE A 426 -3.94 -11.12 -41.06
C ILE A 426 -4.43 -10.08 -42.07
N ILE A 427 -3.56 -9.14 -42.49
CA ILE A 427 -3.91 -8.13 -43.50
C ILE A 427 -4.22 -8.79 -44.85
N ILE A 428 -3.34 -9.68 -45.32
CA ILE A 428 -3.54 -10.39 -46.61
C ILE A 428 -4.80 -11.25 -46.56
N PHE A 429 -5.02 -12.01 -45.48
CA PHE A 429 -6.19 -12.86 -45.35
C PHE A 429 -7.48 -12.03 -45.22
N GLY A 430 -7.43 -10.93 -44.46
CA GLY A 430 -8.54 -9.99 -44.29
C GLY A 430 -8.92 -9.32 -45.61
N THR A 431 -7.95 -8.86 -46.40
CA THR A 431 -8.22 -8.27 -47.72
C THR A 431 -8.78 -9.29 -48.70
N ILE A 432 -8.27 -10.52 -48.71
CA ILE A 432 -8.81 -11.61 -49.56
C ILE A 432 -10.25 -11.94 -49.17
N THR A 433 -10.54 -12.03 -47.88
CA THR A 433 -11.89 -12.31 -47.38
C THR A 433 -12.84 -11.17 -47.74
N LEU A 434 -12.43 -9.91 -47.55
CA LEU A 434 -13.22 -8.74 -47.92
C LEU A 434 -13.49 -8.70 -49.43
N LEU A 435 -12.48 -8.98 -50.26
CA LEU A 435 -12.65 -9.04 -51.72
C LEU A 435 -13.60 -10.16 -52.15
N ALA A 436 -13.52 -11.34 -51.52
CA ALA A 436 -14.43 -12.45 -51.79
C ALA A 436 -15.88 -12.10 -51.41
N VAL A 437 -16.07 -11.47 -50.25
CA VAL A 437 -17.39 -10.98 -49.80
C VAL A 437 -17.91 -9.93 -50.79
N CYS A 438 -17.13 -8.91 -51.11
CA CYS A 438 -17.51 -7.89 -52.10
C CYS A 438 -17.86 -8.51 -53.45
N TYR A 439 -17.10 -9.50 -53.92
CA TYR A 439 -17.39 -10.21 -55.17
C TYR A 439 -18.75 -10.93 -55.12
N VAL A 440 -19.03 -11.66 -54.04
CA VAL A 440 -20.32 -12.35 -53.85
C VAL A 440 -21.49 -11.37 -53.81
N TYR A 441 -21.33 -10.22 -53.15
CA TYR A 441 -22.37 -9.19 -53.03
C TYR A 441 -22.56 -8.34 -54.30
N LEU A 442 -21.52 -8.13 -55.10
CA LEU A 442 -21.59 -7.35 -56.34
C LEU A 442 -22.09 -8.17 -57.54
N LYS A 443 -21.93 -9.50 -57.49
CA LYS A 443 -22.36 -10.42 -58.56
C LYS A 443 -23.83 -10.25 -59.01
N PRO A 444 -24.83 -10.04 -58.12
CA PRO A 444 -26.23 -9.88 -58.52
C PRO A 444 -26.55 -8.52 -59.17
N LEU A 445 -25.66 -7.53 -59.05
CA LEU A 445 -25.90 -6.15 -59.51
C LEU A 445 -25.58 -5.94 -61.01
N GLY A 446 -25.21 -7.01 -61.74
CA GLY A 446 -25.06 -6.96 -63.20
C GLY A 446 -23.86 -6.14 -63.72
N THR A 447 -22.85 -5.91 -62.87
CA THR A 447 -21.64 -5.16 -63.24
C THR A 447 -20.55 -6.08 -63.80
N ASP A 448 -20.82 -6.72 -64.93
CA ASP A 448 -19.95 -7.74 -65.55
C ASP A 448 -18.50 -7.27 -65.75
N ARG A 449 -18.30 -6.00 -66.10
CA ARG A 449 -16.96 -5.41 -66.31
C ARG A 449 -16.17 -5.21 -65.01
N ILE A 450 -16.84 -4.95 -63.89
CA ILE A 450 -16.19 -4.79 -62.57
C ILE A 450 -15.86 -6.17 -61.99
N LEU A 451 -16.72 -7.16 -62.24
CA LEU A 451 -16.52 -8.54 -61.79
C LEU A 451 -15.29 -9.20 -62.41
N GLU A 452 -14.95 -8.85 -63.66
CA GLU A 452 -13.76 -9.36 -64.34
C GLU A 452 -12.45 -8.82 -63.71
N GLU A 453 -12.40 -7.51 -63.46
CA GLU A 453 -11.26 -6.86 -62.78
C GLU A 453 -11.09 -7.33 -61.34
N VAL A 454 -12.19 -7.46 -60.58
CA VAL A 454 -12.17 -8.00 -59.20
C VAL A 454 -11.74 -9.47 -59.21
N GLY A 455 -12.20 -10.26 -60.17
CA GLY A 455 -11.82 -11.66 -60.32
C GLY A 455 -10.32 -11.84 -60.64
N TYR A 456 -9.76 -10.96 -61.46
CA TYR A 456 -8.32 -10.94 -61.77
C TYR A 456 -7.49 -10.59 -60.53
N LEU A 457 -7.86 -9.53 -59.81
CA LEU A 457 -7.22 -9.16 -58.54
C LEU A 457 -7.31 -10.29 -57.51
N PHE A 458 -8.46 -10.94 -57.38
CA PHE A 458 -8.64 -12.07 -56.47
C PHE A 458 -7.69 -13.23 -56.80
N ARG A 459 -7.51 -13.57 -58.08
CA ARG A 459 -6.55 -14.62 -58.50
C ARG A 459 -5.11 -14.25 -58.18
N ILE A 460 -4.71 -12.99 -58.38
CA ILE A 460 -3.38 -12.50 -58.01
C ILE A 460 -3.18 -12.63 -56.48
N PHE A 461 -4.12 -12.13 -55.69
CA PHE A 461 -4.03 -12.20 -54.23
C PHE A 461 -4.05 -13.64 -53.70
N LEU A 462 -4.84 -14.53 -54.29
CA LEU A 462 -4.85 -15.95 -53.93
C LEU A 462 -3.52 -16.63 -54.27
N SER A 463 -2.92 -16.30 -55.42
CA SER A 463 -1.59 -16.80 -55.81
C SER A 463 -0.50 -16.31 -54.85
N ILE A 464 -0.54 -15.03 -54.47
CA ILE A 464 0.34 -14.44 -53.45
C ILE A 464 0.15 -15.16 -52.10
N LEU A 465 -1.09 -15.39 -51.67
CA LEU A 465 -1.39 -16.12 -50.43
C LEU A 465 -0.82 -17.53 -50.44
N LEU A 466 -1.03 -18.29 -51.53
CA LEU A 466 -0.52 -19.65 -51.68
C LEU A 466 1.02 -19.68 -51.66
N PHE A 467 1.67 -18.70 -52.30
CA PHE A 467 3.13 -18.55 -52.24
C PHE A 467 3.61 -18.28 -50.81
N PHE A 468 2.97 -17.36 -50.08
CA PHE A 468 3.31 -17.10 -48.68
C PHE A 468 3.04 -18.29 -47.78
N LEU A 469 1.94 -19.02 -47.98
CA LEU A 469 1.63 -20.24 -47.24
C LEU A 469 2.69 -21.31 -47.48
N TRP A 470 3.18 -21.42 -48.72
CA TRP A 470 4.27 -22.33 -49.09
C TRP A 470 5.61 -21.93 -48.44
N VAL A 471 5.95 -20.65 -48.44
CA VAL A 471 7.14 -20.12 -47.72
C VAL A 471 7.01 -20.38 -46.22
N LEU A 472 5.84 -20.14 -45.62
CA LEU A 472 5.58 -20.41 -44.21
C LEU A 472 5.72 -21.91 -43.91
N LEU A 473 5.20 -22.78 -44.77
CA LEU A 473 5.34 -24.23 -44.64
C LEU A 473 6.82 -24.65 -44.70
N LYS A 474 7.59 -24.07 -45.63
CA LYS A 474 9.05 -24.27 -45.72
C LYS A 474 9.78 -23.82 -44.45
N VAL A 475 9.45 -22.65 -43.93
CA VAL A 475 10.00 -22.13 -42.67
C VAL A 475 9.61 -23.06 -41.51
N LEU A 476 8.33 -23.42 -41.37
CA LEU A 476 7.86 -24.39 -40.37
C LEU A 476 8.60 -25.72 -40.48
N THR A 477 8.81 -26.28 -41.68
CA THR A 477 9.55 -27.54 -41.85
C THR A 477 11.03 -27.43 -41.45
N LEU A 478 11.65 -26.26 -41.60
CA LEU A 478 13.01 -26.00 -41.10
C LEU A 478 13.05 -25.90 -39.56
N PHE A 479 11.96 -25.43 -38.93
CA PHE A 479 11.88 -25.25 -37.48
C PHE A 479 11.22 -26.41 -36.73
N LEU A 480 10.50 -27.31 -37.40
CA LEU A 480 9.88 -28.49 -36.82
C LEU A 480 10.88 -29.39 -36.05
N PRO A 481 12.12 -29.61 -36.53
CA PRO A 481 13.14 -30.34 -35.76
C PRO A 481 13.49 -29.66 -34.43
N CYS A 482 13.62 -28.33 -34.42
CA CYS A 482 13.87 -27.53 -33.21
C CYS A 482 12.68 -27.54 -32.22
N LEU A 483 11.44 -27.54 -32.74
CA LEU A 483 10.24 -27.63 -31.91
C LEU A 483 10.06 -29.03 -31.32
N ASN A 484 10.43 -30.09 -32.06
CA ASN A 484 10.36 -31.47 -31.60
C ASN A 484 11.34 -31.75 -30.45
N GLU A 485 12.55 -31.17 -30.52
CA GLU A 485 13.56 -31.29 -29.45
C GLU A 485 13.12 -30.54 -28.16
N LYS A 486 12.53 -29.36 -28.30
CA LYS A 486 11.95 -28.61 -27.15
C LYS A 486 10.70 -29.27 -26.58
N ALA A 487 9.84 -29.86 -27.43
CA ALA A 487 8.66 -30.60 -26.99
C ALA A 487 9.04 -31.85 -26.18
N HIS A 488 10.09 -32.58 -26.57
CA HIS A 488 10.63 -33.68 -25.77
C HIS A 488 11.17 -33.22 -24.41
N THR A 489 11.86 -32.07 -24.37
CA THR A 489 12.40 -31.49 -23.13
C THR A 489 11.28 -31.01 -22.19
N PHE A 490 10.22 -30.43 -22.75
CA PHE A 490 9.04 -29.99 -22.01
C PHE A 490 8.22 -31.17 -21.50
N ALA A 491 8.01 -32.21 -22.32
CA ALA A 491 7.35 -33.45 -21.91
C ALA A 491 8.12 -34.16 -20.78
N LYS A 492 9.46 -34.16 -20.83
CA LYS A 492 10.31 -34.68 -19.76
C LYS A 492 10.16 -33.87 -18.47
N THR A 493 10.17 -32.53 -18.56
CA THR A 493 9.94 -31.63 -17.41
C THR A 493 8.56 -31.83 -16.77
N ILE A 494 7.50 -31.97 -17.58
CA ILE A 494 6.15 -32.25 -17.10
C ILE A 494 6.06 -33.65 -16.45
N SER A 495 6.70 -34.67 -17.04
CA SER A 495 6.83 -36.00 -16.44
C SER A 495 7.49 -35.93 -15.05
N ASP A 496 8.57 -35.19 -14.93
CA ASP A 496 9.31 -35.05 -13.67
C ASP A 496 8.51 -34.27 -12.61
N LEU A 497 7.75 -33.24 -13.03
CA LEU A 497 6.82 -32.52 -12.15
C LEU A 497 5.65 -33.40 -11.70
N ARG A 498 5.11 -34.26 -12.58
CA ARG A 498 4.04 -35.20 -12.24
C ARG A 498 4.52 -36.26 -11.25
N LYS A 499 5.72 -36.81 -11.45
CA LYS A 499 6.36 -37.74 -10.50
C LYS A 499 6.63 -37.08 -9.14
N ARG A 500 7.02 -35.80 -9.10
CA ARG A 500 7.16 -35.07 -7.83
C ARG A 500 5.82 -34.85 -7.13
N LYS A 501 4.74 -34.62 -7.88
CA LYS A 501 3.39 -34.45 -7.34
C LYS A 501 2.82 -35.76 -6.78
N GLU A 502 3.10 -36.91 -7.40
CA GLU A 502 2.69 -38.22 -6.89
C GLU A 502 3.52 -38.68 -5.68
N LYS A 503 4.76 -38.21 -5.55
CA LYS A 503 5.59 -38.45 -4.36
C LYS A 503 5.18 -37.58 -3.17
N TYR A 504 4.34 -36.58 -3.39
CA TYR A 504 3.73 -35.74 -2.36
C TYR A 504 2.32 -36.26 -2.05
N ASN A 505 2.25 -37.32 -1.24
CA ASN A 505 0.98 -37.85 -0.73
C ASN A 505 0.44 -36.89 0.36
N PRO A 506 -0.70 -36.20 0.16
CA PRO A 506 -1.23 -35.26 1.15
C PRO A 506 -1.85 -35.93 2.38
N ASN A 507 -1.82 -37.26 2.48
CA ASN A 507 -2.45 -38.03 3.57
C ASN A 507 -1.51 -38.49 4.69
N THR A 508 -0.29 -37.95 4.77
CA THR A 508 0.58 -38.13 5.94
C THR A 508 1.21 -36.79 6.31
N MET A 509 0.44 -35.94 6.99
CA MET A 509 1.02 -34.91 7.85
C MET A 509 0.35 -35.08 9.21
N GLU A 510 0.95 -35.97 10.01
CA GLU A 510 0.67 -36.10 11.43
C GLU A 510 0.79 -34.72 12.10
N LEU A 511 -0.18 -34.43 12.95
CA LEU A 511 -0.09 -33.39 13.98
C LEU A 511 1.12 -33.69 14.87
N GLY A 512 2.24 -33.04 14.58
CA GLY A 512 3.34 -32.87 15.50
C GLY A 512 3.19 -31.57 16.28
N TYR A 513 2.54 -31.64 17.44
CA TYR A 513 2.68 -30.67 18.51
C TYR A 513 4.18 -30.49 18.84
N PHE A 514 4.65 -29.25 18.92
CA PHE A 514 5.76 -28.90 19.81
C PHE A 514 5.54 -27.53 20.45
N VAL A 515 5.88 -27.54 21.73
CA VAL A 515 5.75 -26.54 22.81
C VAL A 515 6.45 -25.22 22.50
#